data_AF-A0AA90ZL75-F1
#
_entry.id   AF-A0AA90ZL75-F1
#
_cell.length_a   1.000
_cell.length_b   1.000
_cell.length_c   1.000
_cell.angle_alpha   90.00
_cell.angle_beta   90.00
_cell.angle_gamma   90.00
#
_symmetry.space_group_name_H-M   'P 1'
#
loop_
_entity.id
_entity.type
_entity.pdbx_description
1 polymer ?
#
loop_
_entity_poly.entity_id
_entity_poly.type
_entity_poly.pdbx_seq_one_letter_code
_entity_poly.pdbx_strand_id
1 'polypeptide(L)'
;MGEGFGERKKNKPYKRKGIPQGGALSGLIANIMMHYVDLSIQDVIAGKDVAYLRFCDDMILVTADEKLASEVLDIYIRRLKSSRLHPYPIKSMNIQRMKDFWDGKSRGPYKWGEHGRDIFPWITFVGFDINWRGEVRVRKKSYQKQLTKQHSVVWNLLNQYDKDKTPRYCMNTILESLRNRLIGMSVGRVTLWNYHDYKNVHCWLAAFPLLDKNKWAVAQLKGLDRHREKELYDANKKLKSIDCGTRSKNPDGVRRKEHYYGKAFSYYGQAYKD
;
A
#
# COMPACT_ATOMS: atom_id res chain seq x y z
N MET A 1 -47.02 4.47 -50.56
CA MET A 1 -47.04 5.17 -49.26
C MET A 1 -47.55 4.16 -48.25
N GLY A 2 -46.75 3.46 -47.45
CA GLY A 2 -45.48 3.83 -46.84
C GLY A 2 -45.76 4.09 -45.36
N GLU A 3 -45.71 3.04 -44.54
CA GLU A 3 -45.60 3.02 -43.06
C GLU A 3 -45.89 1.58 -42.61
N GLY A 4 -45.09 0.87 -41.83
CA GLY A 4 -43.77 1.06 -41.26
C GLY A 4 -43.49 -0.25 -40.52
N PHE A 5 -42.56 -1.07 -41.03
CA PHE A 5 -42.11 -2.28 -40.36
C PHE A 5 -41.52 -1.89 -39.01
N GLY A 6 -42.23 -2.21 -37.93
CA GLY A 6 -41.73 -2.04 -36.57
C GLY A 6 -40.44 -2.82 -36.39
N GLU A 7 -39.32 -2.08 -36.35
CA GLU A 7 -37.98 -2.59 -36.18
C GLU A 7 -37.90 -3.57 -35.00
N ARG A 8 -37.32 -4.75 -35.28
CA ARG A 8 -36.86 -5.71 -34.28
C ARG A 8 -36.12 -4.99 -33.16
N LYS A 9 -36.54 -5.28 -31.92
CA LYS A 9 -35.89 -4.90 -30.65
C LYS A 9 -34.37 -4.90 -30.79
N LYS A 10 -33.77 -3.70 -30.76
CA LYS A 10 -32.31 -3.50 -30.73
C LYS A 10 -31.73 -4.17 -29.48
N ASN A 11 -30.61 -4.86 -29.71
CA ASN A 11 -29.86 -5.76 -28.82
C ASN A 11 -29.81 -5.35 -27.33
N LYS A 12 -30.06 -6.32 -26.44
CA LYS A 12 -29.73 -6.22 -25.01
C LYS A 12 -28.23 -5.93 -24.87
N PRO A 13 -27.80 -4.91 -24.10
CA PRO A 13 -26.39 -4.70 -23.83
C PRO A 13 -25.83 -5.93 -23.10
N TYR A 14 -24.64 -6.36 -23.49
CA TYR A 14 -23.88 -7.45 -22.86
C TYR A 14 -24.01 -7.38 -21.33
N LYS A 15 -24.53 -8.45 -20.71
CA LYS A 15 -24.47 -8.63 -19.25
C LYS A 15 -23.01 -8.51 -18.83
N ARG A 16 -22.63 -7.42 -18.17
CA ARG A 16 -21.30 -7.26 -17.57
C ARG A 16 -21.09 -8.46 -16.63
N LYS A 17 -20.13 -9.32 -16.96
CA LYS A 17 -19.71 -10.43 -16.09
C LYS A 17 -18.82 -9.87 -15.00
N GLY A 18 -19.16 -10.12 -13.74
CA GLY A 18 -18.37 -9.67 -12.60
C GLY A 18 -19.15 -9.75 -11.30
N ILE A 19 -18.42 -9.87 -10.21
CA ILE A 19 -18.97 -9.77 -8.85
C ILE A 19 -18.90 -8.28 -8.45
N PRO A 20 -19.95 -7.71 -7.83
CA PRO A 20 -19.92 -6.35 -7.34
C PRO A 20 -18.72 -6.09 -6.43
N GLN A 21 -17.96 -5.02 -6.67
CA GLN A 21 -16.83 -4.66 -5.81
C GLN A 21 -17.34 -4.03 -4.51
N GLY A 22 -16.77 -4.42 -3.36
CA GLY A 22 -17.13 -3.88 -2.05
C GLY A 22 -18.33 -4.54 -1.35
N GLY A 23 -18.96 -5.55 -1.97
CA GLY A 23 -19.98 -6.37 -1.31
C GLY A 23 -19.35 -7.32 -0.28
N ALA A 24 -20.05 -7.55 0.83
CA ALA A 24 -19.59 -8.44 1.91
C ALA A 24 -19.30 -9.87 1.43
N LEU A 25 -20.05 -10.35 0.42
CA LEU A 25 -19.89 -11.69 -0.15
C LEU A 25 -18.83 -11.78 -1.25
N SER A 26 -18.35 -10.65 -1.77
CA SER A 26 -17.52 -10.64 -2.98
C SER A 26 -16.18 -11.36 -2.79
N GLY A 27 -15.58 -11.20 -1.60
CA GLY A 27 -14.34 -11.90 -1.25
C GLY A 27 -14.54 -13.42 -1.10
N LEU A 28 -15.67 -13.85 -0.53
CA LEU A 28 -16.00 -15.27 -0.41
C LEU A 28 -16.16 -15.92 -1.78
N ILE A 29 -16.94 -15.31 -2.67
CA ILE A 29 -17.17 -15.85 -4.02
C ILE A 29 -15.86 -15.91 -4.81
N ALA A 30 -15.00 -14.87 -4.72
CA ALA A 30 -13.69 -14.89 -5.35
C ALA A 30 -12.82 -16.07 -4.84
N ASN A 31 -12.83 -16.33 -3.53
CA ASN A 31 -12.08 -17.44 -2.95
C ASN A 31 -12.65 -18.81 -3.31
N ILE A 32 -13.98 -18.97 -3.41
CA ILE A 32 -14.59 -20.23 -3.87
C ILE A 32 -14.15 -20.54 -5.31
N MET A 33 -14.15 -19.54 -6.19
CA MET A 33 -13.68 -19.71 -7.57
C MET A 33 -12.20 -20.10 -7.63
N MET A 34 -11.36 -19.48 -6.80
CA MET A 34 -9.93 -19.76 -6.74
C MET A 34 -9.61 -21.10 -6.04
N HIS A 35 -10.48 -21.60 -5.17
CA HIS A 35 -10.26 -22.85 -4.43
C HIS A 35 -10.04 -24.05 -5.36
N TYR A 36 -10.77 -24.13 -6.48
CA TYR A 36 -10.56 -25.18 -7.48
C TYR A 36 -9.19 -25.11 -8.16
N VAL A 37 -8.65 -23.90 -8.30
CA VAL A 37 -7.28 -23.71 -8.78
C VAL A 37 -6.31 -24.18 -7.70
N ASP A 38 -6.52 -23.77 -6.44
CA ASP A 38 -5.68 -24.17 -5.30
C ASP A 38 -5.58 -25.70 -5.16
N LEU A 39 -6.70 -26.43 -5.26
CA LEU A 39 -6.71 -27.91 -5.22
C LEU A 39 -5.82 -28.53 -6.28
N SER A 40 -5.89 -28.03 -7.51
CA SER A 40 -5.07 -28.55 -8.61
C SER A 40 -3.56 -28.27 -8.45
N ILE A 41 -3.21 -27.27 -7.65
CA ILE A 41 -1.81 -26.98 -7.29
C ILE A 41 -1.38 -27.89 -6.13
N GLN A 42 -2.25 -28.09 -5.13
CA GLN A 42 -1.98 -28.96 -3.98
C GLN A 42 -1.60 -30.39 -4.41
N ASP A 43 -2.31 -30.97 -5.38
CA ASP A 43 -2.01 -32.31 -5.90
C ASP A 43 -0.58 -32.42 -6.45
N VAL A 44 -0.07 -31.35 -7.06
CA VAL A 44 1.24 -31.33 -7.73
C VAL A 44 2.37 -31.10 -6.73
N ILE A 45 2.12 -30.31 -5.68
CA ILE A 45 3.14 -29.94 -4.69
C ILE A 45 3.13 -30.86 -3.46
N ALA A 46 2.17 -31.78 -3.35
CA ALA A 46 2.06 -32.71 -2.24
C ALA A 46 3.37 -33.48 -2.03
N GLY A 47 3.89 -33.45 -0.80
CA GLY A 47 5.14 -34.11 -0.42
C GLY A 47 6.42 -33.45 -0.96
N LYS A 48 6.33 -32.27 -1.60
CA LYS A 48 7.48 -31.53 -2.14
C LYS A 48 7.78 -30.31 -1.27
N ASP A 49 9.04 -29.87 -1.28
CA ASP A 49 9.47 -28.64 -0.61
C ASP A 49 9.07 -27.41 -1.44
N VAL A 50 7.82 -26.98 -1.24
CA VAL A 50 7.20 -25.84 -1.94
C VAL A 50 6.37 -25.02 -0.96
N ALA A 51 6.62 -23.72 -0.92
CA ALA A 51 5.75 -22.77 -0.26
C ALA A 51 4.79 -22.14 -1.28
N TYR A 52 3.51 -22.52 -1.22
CA TYR A 52 2.43 -21.92 -2.01
C TYR A 52 1.53 -21.09 -1.10
N LEU A 53 1.43 -19.78 -1.35
CA LEU A 53 0.61 -18.85 -0.57
C LEU A 53 -0.26 -18.01 -1.51
N ARG A 54 -1.55 -17.88 -1.17
CA ARG A 54 -2.50 -17.04 -1.91
C ARG A 54 -3.25 -16.12 -0.97
N PHE A 55 -3.41 -14.88 -1.39
CA PHE A 55 -4.28 -13.89 -0.76
C PHE A 55 -5.16 -13.25 -1.83
N CYS A 56 -6.43 -13.65 -1.89
CA CYS A 56 -7.36 -13.26 -2.96
C CYS A 56 -6.78 -13.62 -4.36
N ASP A 57 -6.46 -12.62 -5.17
CA ASP A 57 -5.90 -12.76 -6.52
C ASP A 57 -4.36 -12.79 -6.56
N ASP A 58 -3.70 -12.33 -5.49
CA ASP A 58 -2.24 -12.38 -5.36
C ASP A 58 -1.81 -13.78 -4.89
N MET A 59 -0.85 -14.38 -5.58
CA MET A 59 -0.22 -15.64 -5.17
C MET A 59 1.31 -15.54 -5.28
N ILE A 60 1.99 -16.32 -4.44
CA ILE A 60 3.42 -16.60 -4.55
C ILE A 60 3.66 -18.09 -4.44
N LEU A 61 4.67 -18.56 -5.17
CA LEU A 61 5.19 -19.91 -5.08
C LEU A 61 6.71 -19.83 -4.96
N VAL A 62 7.27 -20.52 -3.97
CA VAL A 62 8.70 -20.60 -3.72
C VAL A 62 9.10 -22.06 -3.62
N THR A 63 10.13 -22.45 -4.36
CA THR A 63 10.72 -23.80 -4.32
C THR A 63 12.18 -23.71 -4.79
N ALA A 64 12.99 -24.70 -4.40
CA ALA A 64 14.35 -24.86 -4.90
C ALA A 64 14.40 -25.47 -6.32
N ASP A 65 13.29 -26.08 -6.79
CA ASP A 65 13.20 -26.73 -8.10
C ASP A 65 12.61 -25.79 -9.17
N GLU A 66 13.47 -25.31 -10.08
CA GLU A 66 13.10 -24.43 -11.19
C GLU A 66 12.08 -25.06 -12.15
N LYS A 67 12.17 -26.37 -12.39
CA LYS A 67 11.25 -27.08 -13.29
C LYS A 67 9.88 -27.17 -12.65
N LEU A 68 9.84 -27.50 -11.36
CA LEU A 68 8.60 -27.53 -10.60
C LEU A 68 7.93 -26.15 -10.53
N ALA A 69 8.70 -25.08 -10.31
CA ALA A 69 8.17 -23.71 -10.33
C ALA A 69 7.49 -23.38 -11.65
N SER A 70 8.11 -23.78 -12.77
CA SER A 70 7.56 -23.57 -14.12
C SER A 70 6.32 -24.42 -14.37
N GLU A 71 6.36 -25.70 -14.00
CA GLU A 71 5.23 -26.63 -14.12
C GLU A 71 4.00 -26.14 -13.37
N VAL A 72 4.18 -25.74 -12.10
CA VAL A 72 3.08 -25.27 -11.26
C VAL A 72 2.48 -23.97 -11.80
N LEU A 73 3.32 -23.07 -12.33
CA LEU A 73 2.84 -21.85 -12.99
C LEU A 73 1.98 -22.15 -14.22
N ASP A 74 2.40 -23.10 -15.06
CA ASP A 74 1.64 -23.51 -16.23
C ASP A 74 0.31 -24.16 -15.87
N ILE A 75 0.29 -24.99 -14.82
CA ILE A 75 -0.95 -25.57 -14.27
C ILE A 75 -1.86 -24.46 -13.76
N TYR A 76 -1.34 -23.51 -13.00
CA TYR A 76 -2.09 -22.38 -12.47
C TYR A 76 -2.75 -21.57 -13.59
N ILE A 77 -2.00 -21.19 -14.63
CA ILE A 77 -2.54 -20.43 -15.78
C ILE A 77 -3.61 -21.23 -16.53
N ARG A 78 -3.37 -22.52 -16.80
CA ARG A 78 -4.34 -23.38 -17.49
C ARG A 78 -5.63 -23.49 -16.69
N ARG A 79 -5.52 -23.65 -15.37
CA ARG A 79 -6.66 -23.81 -14.47
C ARG A 79 -7.45 -22.52 -14.34
N LEU A 80 -6.80 -21.37 -14.24
CA LEU A 80 -7.46 -20.06 -14.32
C LEU A 80 -8.28 -19.91 -15.61
N LYS A 81 -7.69 -20.24 -16.77
CA LYS A 81 -8.39 -20.18 -18.07
C LYS A 81 -9.58 -21.15 -18.11
N SER A 82 -9.42 -22.37 -17.59
CA SER A 82 -10.51 -23.36 -17.52
C SER A 82 -11.67 -22.90 -16.63
N SER A 83 -11.37 -22.16 -15.56
CA SER A 83 -12.36 -21.51 -14.69
C SER A 83 -12.92 -20.20 -15.27
N ARG A 84 -12.63 -19.91 -16.54
CA ARG A 84 -13.06 -18.69 -17.27
C ARG A 84 -12.56 -17.39 -16.63
N LEU A 85 -11.44 -17.45 -15.91
CA LEU A 85 -10.72 -16.29 -15.39
C LEU A 85 -9.68 -15.81 -16.40
N HIS A 86 -9.38 -14.52 -16.36
CA HIS A 86 -8.44 -13.88 -17.29
C HIS A 86 -7.11 -13.58 -16.58
N PRO A 87 -6.11 -14.47 -16.64
CA PRO A 87 -4.80 -14.20 -16.05
C PRO A 87 -4.13 -13.03 -16.77
N TYR A 88 -3.44 -12.18 -16.01
CA TYR A 88 -2.58 -11.15 -16.59
C TYR A 88 -1.40 -11.83 -17.32
N PRO A 89 -0.97 -11.33 -18.49
CA PRO A 89 0.14 -11.93 -19.22
C PRO A 89 1.40 -12.00 -18.36
N ILE A 90 1.98 -13.20 -18.30
CA ILE A 90 3.28 -13.39 -17.66
C ILE A 90 4.33 -12.95 -18.66
N LYS A 91 5.05 -11.89 -18.33
CA LYS A 91 6.20 -11.46 -19.13
C LYS A 91 7.35 -12.42 -18.85
N SER A 92 7.98 -12.91 -19.92
CA SER A 92 9.28 -13.58 -19.78
C SER A 92 10.27 -12.60 -19.15
N MET A 93 11.06 -13.07 -18.20
CA MET A 93 12.01 -12.23 -17.49
C MET A 93 13.30 -12.12 -18.31
N ASN A 94 13.22 -11.43 -19.45
CA ASN A 94 14.41 -10.95 -20.15
C ASN A 94 14.78 -9.58 -19.58
N ILE A 95 15.30 -9.56 -18.35
CA ILE A 95 15.50 -8.35 -17.57
C ILE A 95 16.93 -7.87 -17.76
N GLN A 96 17.11 -6.87 -18.62
CA GLN A 96 18.42 -6.25 -18.83
C GLN A 96 18.79 -5.28 -17.69
N ARG A 97 17.79 -4.68 -17.03
CA ARG A 97 18.01 -3.72 -15.94
C ARG A 97 17.13 -4.04 -14.75
N MET A 98 17.66 -3.90 -13.54
CA MET A 98 16.93 -4.11 -12.27
C MET A 98 15.62 -3.32 -12.17
N LYS A 99 15.52 -2.16 -12.84
CA LYS A 99 14.26 -1.38 -12.89
C LYS A 99 13.15 -2.11 -13.64
N ASP A 100 13.48 -2.90 -14.67
CA ASP A 100 12.53 -3.58 -15.54
C ASP A 100 11.87 -4.75 -14.80
N PHE A 101 12.56 -5.34 -13.80
CA PHE A 101 11.98 -6.32 -12.85
C PHE A 101 10.76 -5.78 -12.08
N TRP A 102 10.71 -4.46 -11.85
CA TRP A 102 9.65 -3.81 -11.10
C TRP A 102 8.50 -3.29 -11.98
N ASP A 103 8.60 -3.42 -13.30
CA ASP A 103 7.63 -2.89 -14.28
C ASP A 103 6.52 -3.91 -14.65
N GLY A 104 6.61 -5.15 -14.16
CA GLY A 104 5.59 -6.20 -14.32
C GLY A 104 4.55 -6.24 -13.19
N LYS A 105 3.28 -6.54 -13.54
CA LYS A 105 2.25 -6.92 -12.54
C LYS A 105 2.43 -8.38 -12.08
N SER A 106 2.50 -9.30 -13.04
CA SER A 106 2.79 -10.71 -12.84
C SER A 106 4.22 -11.01 -13.28
N ARG A 107 4.92 -11.87 -12.54
CA ARG A 107 6.28 -12.29 -12.82
C ARG A 107 6.30 -13.79 -13.06
N GLY A 108 7.11 -14.24 -14.01
CA GLY A 108 7.38 -15.67 -14.19
C GLY A 108 8.29 -16.23 -13.09
N PRO A 109 8.78 -17.47 -13.23
CA PRO A 109 9.74 -18.08 -12.31
C PRO A 109 11.12 -17.42 -12.46
N TYR A 110 11.69 -16.94 -11.35
CA TYR A 110 13.05 -16.39 -11.30
C TYR A 110 13.80 -16.92 -10.09
N LYS A 111 15.12 -16.82 -10.15
CA LYS A 111 16.00 -17.14 -9.03
C LYS A 111 15.92 -16.04 -7.97
N TRP A 112 15.54 -16.42 -6.76
CA TRP A 112 15.46 -15.54 -5.60
C TRP A 112 16.73 -15.68 -4.76
N GLY A 113 17.59 -14.67 -4.76
CA GLY A 113 18.91 -14.73 -4.14
C GLY A 113 19.65 -13.40 -4.14
N GLU A 114 20.87 -13.35 -3.60
CA GLU A 114 21.60 -12.10 -3.39
C GLU A 114 22.20 -11.51 -4.67
N HIS A 115 22.97 -12.31 -5.40
CA HIS A 115 23.83 -11.86 -6.49
C HIS A 115 23.85 -12.86 -7.64
N GLY A 116 23.88 -12.34 -8.87
CA GLY A 116 24.04 -13.11 -10.10
C GLY A 116 23.25 -12.51 -11.26
N ARG A 117 23.51 -13.03 -12.46
CA ARG A 117 22.71 -12.69 -13.65
C ARG A 117 21.32 -13.32 -13.50
N ASP A 118 20.28 -12.51 -13.71
CA ASP A 118 18.86 -12.92 -13.58
C ASP A 118 18.46 -13.43 -12.18
N ILE A 119 19.22 -13.02 -11.15
CA ILE A 119 18.91 -13.27 -9.74
C ILE A 119 18.36 -11.99 -9.10
N PHE A 120 17.20 -12.11 -8.47
CA PHE A 120 16.52 -10.97 -7.84
C PHE A 120 16.37 -11.19 -6.35
N PRO A 121 16.74 -10.21 -5.50
CA PRO A 121 16.76 -10.44 -4.07
C PRO A 121 15.42 -10.26 -3.39
N TRP A 122 14.35 -9.83 -4.08
CA TRP A 122 13.08 -9.45 -3.46
C TRP A 122 11.87 -10.06 -4.15
N ILE A 123 10.96 -10.63 -3.36
CA ILE A 123 9.60 -11.02 -3.76
C ILE A 123 8.62 -9.98 -3.19
N THR A 124 7.58 -9.60 -3.93
CA THR A 124 6.50 -8.75 -3.42
C THR A 124 5.27 -9.59 -3.12
N PHE A 125 4.71 -9.46 -1.91
CA PHE A 125 3.46 -10.11 -1.54
C PHE A 125 2.66 -9.25 -0.54
N VAL A 126 1.37 -9.04 -0.80
CA VAL A 126 0.40 -8.35 0.09
C VAL A 126 0.94 -7.03 0.69
N GLY A 127 1.62 -6.22 -0.14
CA GLY A 127 2.14 -4.91 0.26
C GLY A 127 3.54 -4.90 0.91
N PHE A 128 4.15 -6.07 1.10
CA PHE A 128 5.52 -6.23 1.55
C PHE A 128 6.46 -6.60 0.40
N ASP A 129 7.73 -6.21 0.53
CA ASP A 129 8.82 -6.86 -0.20
C ASP A 129 9.62 -7.70 0.79
N ILE A 130 9.89 -8.96 0.47
CA ILE A 130 10.60 -9.94 1.30
C ILE A 130 11.89 -10.32 0.59
N ASN A 131 13.04 -10.23 1.27
CA ASN A 131 14.30 -10.65 0.66
C ASN A 131 14.66 -12.11 0.90
N TRP A 132 15.65 -12.60 0.18
CA TRP A 132 16.13 -13.99 0.25
C TRP A 132 16.59 -14.43 1.65
N ARG A 133 16.86 -13.50 2.59
CA ARG A 133 17.16 -13.77 4.00
C ARG A 133 15.92 -13.76 4.91
N GLY A 134 14.74 -13.52 4.34
CA GLY A 134 13.50 -13.33 5.08
C GLY A 134 13.30 -11.91 5.64
N GLU A 135 14.17 -10.94 5.35
CA GLU A 135 13.95 -9.57 5.82
C GLU A 135 12.79 -8.92 5.07
N VAL A 136 11.89 -8.29 5.82
CA VAL A 136 10.67 -7.68 5.30
C VAL A 136 10.80 -6.16 5.25
N ARG A 137 10.30 -5.55 4.17
CA ARG A 137 10.15 -4.09 4.07
C ARG A 137 8.82 -3.72 3.44
N VAL A 138 8.45 -2.45 3.51
CA VAL A 138 7.26 -1.95 2.82
C VAL A 138 7.52 -1.87 1.33
N ARG A 139 6.58 -2.37 0.51
CA ARG A 139 6.66 -2.29 -0.95
C ARG A 139 6.90 -0.84 -1.38
N LYS A 140 7.88 -0.62 -2.29
CA LYS A 140 8.28 0.71 -2.77
C LYS A 140 7.09 1.61 -3.17
N LYS A 141 6.11 1.07 -3.91
CA LYS A 141 4.91 1.81 -4.34
C LYS A 141 4.05 2.24 -3.15
N SER A 142 3.90 1.42 -2.12
CA SER A 142 3.15 1.74 -0.89
C SER A 142 3.85 2.83 -0.09
N TYR A 143 5.18 2.75 0.03
CA TYR A 143 6.01 3.79 0.64
C TYR A 143 5.87 5.14 -0.08
N GLN A 144 6.00 5.15 -1.41
CA GLN A 144 5.85 6.36 -2.23
C GLN A 144 4.45 6.98 -2.11
N LYS A 145 3.39 6.15 -2.17
CA LYS A 145 2.02 6.61 -1.96
C LYS A 145 1.86 7.31 -0.61
N GLN A 146 2.54 6.83 0.44
CA GLN A 146 2.46 7.45 1.75
C GLN A 146 3.15 8.82 1.79
N LEU A 147 4.32 8.96 1.16
CA LEU A 147 4.99 10.27 1.00
C LEU A 147 4.08 11.26 0.26
N THR A 148 3.51 10.84 -0.88
CA THR A 148 2.56 11.65 -1.64
C THR A 148 1.35 12.04 -0.80
N LYS A 149 0.83 11.11 0.03
CA LYS A 149 -0.32 11.40 0.89
C LYS A 149 0.01 12.43 1.97
N GLN A 150 1.19 12.38 2.58
CA GLN A 150 1.66 13.40 3.52
C GLN A 150 1.69 14.79 2.85
N HIS A 151 2.30 14.86 1.66
CA HIS A 151 2.35 16.07 0.85
C HIS A 151 0.95 16.60 0.53
N SER A 152 0.07 15.76 -0.02
CA SER A 152 -1.29 16.15 -0.37
C SER A 152 -2.09 16.66 0.84
N VAL A 153 -1.91 16.09 2.04
CA VAL A 153 -2.61 16.56 3.25
C VAL A 153 -2.25 18.00 3.59
N VAL A 154 -0.97 18.38 3.42
CA VAL A 154 -0.47 19.73 3.67
C VAL A 154 -0.90 20.68 2.56
N TRP A 155 -0.52 20.37 1.31
CA TRP A 155 -0.67 21.33 0.22
C TRP A 155 -2.09 21.46 -0.30
N ASN A 156 -2.95 20.43 -0.16
CA ASN A 156 -4.38 20.61 -0.45
C ASN A 156 -5.04 21.62 0.50
N LEU A 157 -4.49 21.84 1.70
CA LEU A 157 -4.96 22.90 2.61
C LEU A 157 -4.31 24.24 2.24
N LEU A 158 -2.98 24.29 2.14
CA LEU A 158 -2.26 25.55 1.95
C LEU A 158 -2.53 26.20 0.59
N ASN A 159 -2.67 25.40 -0.48
CA ASN A 159 -2.99 25.92 -1.81
C ASN A 159 -4.40 26.53 -1.91
N GLN A 160 -5.24 26.37 -0.89
CA GLN A 160 -6.52 27.09 -0.83
C GLN A 160 -6.32 28.56 -0.47
N TYR A 161 -5.27 28.87 0.29
CA TYR A 161 -4.98 30.24 0.73
C TYR A 161 -4.36 31.10 -0.38
N ASP A 162 -3.78 30.46 -1.40
CA ASP A 162 -3.30 31.14 -2.60
C ASP A 162 -4.44 31.58 -3.55
N LYS A 163 -5.70 31.20 -3.27
CA LYS A 163 -6.88 31.48 -4.11
C LYS A 163 -7.83 32.50 -3.47
N ASP A 164 -7.28 33.63 -3.01
CA ASP A 164 -8.01 34.73 -2.36
C ASP A 164 -8.75 34.36 -1.06
N LYS A 165 -8.43 33.21 -0.46
CA LYS A 165 -9.01 32.80 0.83
C LYS A 165 -8.05 33.10 1.96
N THR A 166 -8.42 34.02 2.83
CA THR A 166 -7.66 34.28 4.04
C THR A 166 -7.89 33.17 5.07
N PRO A 167 -6.83 32.67 5.73
CA PRO A 167 -6.97 31.70 6.81
C PRO A 167 -7.74 32.30 7.99
N ARG A 168 -8.87 31.69 8.38
CA ARG A 168 -9.66 32.10 9.56
C ARG A 168 -8.90 31.96 10.88
N TYR A 169 -8.00 30.98 10.96
CA TYR A 169 -7.29 30.61 12.18
C TYR A 169 -5.85 31.10 12.15
N CYS A 170 -5.25 31.28 13.33
CA CYS A 170 -3.85 31.63 13.44
C CYS A 170 -2.94 30.51 12.94
N MET A 171 -1.74 30.89 12.48
CA MET A 171 -0.71 29.99 11.97
C MET A 171 -0.49 28.77 12.88
N ASN A 172 -0.37 29.00 14.20
CA ASN A 172 -0.12 27.92 15.16
C ASN A 172 -1.28 26.90 15.19
N THR A 173 -2.53 27.35 15.10
CA THR A 173 -3.69 26.47 15.04
C THR A 173 -3.71 25.65 13.76
N ILE A 174 -3.32 26.25 12.63
CA ILE A 174 -3.25 25.56 11.34
C ILE A 174 -2.13 24.51 11.36
N LEU A 175 -0.93 24.87 11.82
CA LEU A 175 0.20 23.95 11.93
C LEU A 175 -0.10 22.78 12.85
N GLU A 176 -0.71 23.04 14.01
CA GLU A 176 -1.06 21.99 14.96
C GLU A 176 -2.15 21.06 14.40
N SER A 177 -3.11 21.61 13.64
CA SER A 177 -4.09 20.80 12.90
C SER A 177 -3.43 19.91 11.84
N LEU A 178 -2.51 20.45 11.04
CA LEU A 178 -1.76 19.68 10.04
C LEU A 178 -0.94 18.57 10.68
N ARG A 179 -0.22 18.90 11.76
CA ARG A 179 0.59 17.94 12.52
C ARG A 179 -0.27 16.80 13.07
N ASN A 180 -1.39 17.12 13.71
CA ASN A 180 -2.30 16.10 14.25
C ASN A 180 -2.92 15.22 13.16
N ARG A 181 -3.24 15.78 11.99
CA ARG A 181 -3.70 14.97 10.83
C ARG A 181 -2.63 14.01 10.33
N LEU A 182 -1.38 14.48 10.21
CA LEU A 182 -0.24 13.68 9.77
C LEU A 182 0.14 12.59 10.78
N ILE A 183 0.08 12.88 12.09
CA ILE A 183 0.26 11.89 13.16
C ILE A 183 -0.89 10.87 13.14
N GLY A 184 -2.14 11.35 13.12
CA GLY A 184 -3.32 10.49 13.11
C GLY A 184 -3.33 9.49 11.95
N MET A 185 -2.94 9.92 10.75
CA MET A 185 -2.86 9.02 9.60
C MET A 185 -1.65 8.08 9.61
N SER A 186 -0.59 8.42 10.34
CA SER A 186 0.65 7.63 10.39
C SER A 186 0.54 6.51 11.41
N VAL A 187 0.34 6.88 12.67
CA VAL A 187 0.40 5.98 13.83
C VAL A 187 -0.90 5.92 14.63
N GLY A 188 -1.92 6.68 14.23
CA GLY A 188 -3.22 6.71 14.91
C GLY A 188 -3.26 7.79 16.00
N ARG A 189 -4.20 7.64 16.94
CA ARG A 189 -4.44 8.61 18.02
C ARG A 189 -3.60 8.30 19.25
N VAL A 190 -2.28 8.30 19.05
CA VAL A 190 -1.30 8.12 20.13
C VAL A 190 -1.25 9.37 21.01
N THR A 191 -1.00 9.18 22.29
CA THR A 191 -0.75 10.24 23.28
C THR A 191 0.52 9.91 24.07
N LEU A 192 1.08 10.89 24.78
CA LEU A 192 2.25 10.68 25.63
C LEU A 192 2.02 9.66 26.77
N TRP A 193 0.77 9.41 27.14
CA TRP A 193 0.42 8.51 28.25
C TRP A 193 0.25 7.06 27.82
N ASN A 194 -0.04 6.82 26.54
CA ASN A 194 -0.37 5.48 26.04
C ASN A 194 0.58 4.97 24.96
N TYR A 195 1.61 5.73 24.55
CA TYR A 195 2.39 5.39 23.36
C TYR A 195 3.13 4.05 23.43
N HIS A 196 3.49 3.56 24.62
CA HIS A 196 4.10 2.25 24.80
C HIS A 196 3.12 1.12 24.46
N ASP A 197 1.91 1.16 25.02
CA ASP A 197 0.95 0.06 24.89
C ASP A 197 -0.08 0.27 23.78
N TYR A 198 -0.11 1.45 23.16
CA TYR A 198 -1.10 1.76 22.13
C TYR A 198 -0.96 0.81 20.94
N LYS A 199 -2.03 0.07 20.64
CA LYS A 199 -2.12 -0.70 19.40
C LYS A 199 -2.48 0.26 18.28
N ASN A 200 -1.64 0.35 17.25
CA ASN A 200 -1.95 1.19 16.10
C ASN A 200 -3.23 0.67 15.42
N VAL A 201 -4.28 1.50 15.41
CA VAL A 201 -5.57 1.19 14.76
C VAL A 201 -5.90 2.28 13.74
N HIS A 202 -6.52 1.90 12.62
CA HIS A 202 -7.01 2.81 11.56
C HIS A 202 -5.97 3.82 11.04
N CYS A 203 -4.71 3.43 11.01
CA CYS A 203 -3.60 4.26 10.53
C CYS A 203 -2.69 3.46 9.60
N TRP A 204 -1.75 4.14 8.96
CA TRP A 204 -0.87 3.51 7.98
C TRP A 204 -0.02 2.40 8.58
N LEU A 205 0.55 2.60 9.78
CA LEU A 205 1.41 1.61 10.42
C LEU A 205 0.65 0.33 10.78
N ALA A 206 -0.63 0.43 11.13
CA ALA A 206 -1.49 -0.71 11.43
C ALA A 206 -1.63 -1.71 10.26
N ALA A 207 -1.39 -1.25 9.02
CA ALA A 207 -1.43 -2.11 7.84
C ALA A 207 -0.16 -2.96 7.66
N PHE A 208 0.88 -2.73 8.46
CA PHE A 208 2.17 -3.41 8.34
C PHE A 208 2.60 -4.07 9.67
N PRO A 209 1.81 -5.02 10.21
CA PRO A 209 2.11 -5.64 11.51
C PRO A 209 3.34 -6.56 11.51
N LEU A 210 3.79 -7.02 10.34
CA LEU A 210 4.93 -7.94 10.16
C LEU A 210 6.24 -7.21 9.82
N LEU A 211 6.31 -5.91 10.07
CA LEU A 211 7.48 -5.12 9.70
C LEU A 211 8.57 -5.24 10.77
N ASP A 212 9.47 -6.21 10.58
CA ASP A 212 10.58 -6.45 11.50
C ASP A 212 11.69 -5.40 11.41
N LYS A 213 12.43 -5.26 12.52
CA LYS A 213 13.52 -4.29 12.63
C LYS A 213 14.75 -4.74 11.85
N ASN A 214 14.83 -4.29 10.61
CA ASN A 214 16.00 -4.46 9.75
C ASN A 214 16.41 -3.14 9.09
N LYS A 215 17.61 -3.10 8.49
CA LYS A 215 18.18 -1.87 7.89
C LYS A 215 17.25 -1.22 6.86
N TRP A 216 16.47 -2.00 6.11
CA TRP A 216 15.58 -1.51 5.06
C TRP A 216 14.32 -0.88 5.63
N ALA A 217 13.63 -1.61 6.51
CA ALA A 217 12.43 -1.13 7.18
C ALA A 217 12.73 0.11 8.03
N VAL A 218 13.83 0.10 8.79
CA VAL A 218 14.29 1.26 9.58
C VAL A 218 14.54 2.48 8.69
N ALA A 219 15.22 2.31 7.55
CA ALA A 219 15.48 3.40 6.63
C ALA A 219 14.17 3.97 6.03
N GLN A 220 13.20 3.12 5.71
CA GLN A 220 11.90 3.54 5.20
C GLN A 220 11.10 4.30 6.26
N LEU A 221 10.96 3.77 7.47
CA LEU A 221 10.19 4.42 8.54
C LEU A 221 10.79 5.79 8.92
N LYS A 222 12.12 5.84 9.11
CA LYS A 222 12.83 7.11 9.33
C LYS A 222 12.73 8.06 8.13
N GLY A 223 12.62 7.52 6.91
CA GLY A 223 12.34 8.29 5.71
C GLY A 223 10.97 8.97 5.74
N LEU A 224 9.92 8.23 6.14
CA LEU A 224 8.57 8.78 6.32
C LEU A 224 8.51 9.84 7.42
N ASP A 225 9.24 9.63 8.52
CA ASP A 225 9.34 10.61 9.61
C ASP A 225 10.01 11.90 9.13
N ARG A 226 11.19 11.80 8.48
CA ARG A 226 11.90 12.97 7.93
C ARG A 226 11.06 13.74 6.91
N HIS A 227 10.35 13.03 6.03
CA HIS A 227 9.49 13.68 5.05
C HIS A 227 8.34 14.42 5.71
N ARG A 228 7.69 13.83 6.73
CA ARG A 228 6.64 14.50 7.51
C ARG A 228 7.15 15.81 8.13
N GLU A 229 8.32 15.77 8.77
CA GLU A 229 8.88 16.97 9.40
C GLU A 229 9.28 18.03 8.36
N LYS A 230 9.77 17.61 7.19
CA LYS A 230 10.02 18.52 6.08
C LYS A 230 8.75 19.20 5.58
N GLU A 231 7.67 18.45 5.36
CA GLU A 231 6.38 19.01 4.93
C GLU A 231 5.81 20.01 5.96
N LEU A 232 5.97 19.72 7.26
CA LEU A 232 5.58 20.65 8.33
C LEU A 232 6.47 21.91 8.38
N TYR A 233 7.77 21.75 8.14
CA TYR A 233 8.70 22.88 8.05
C TYR A 233 8.37 23.79 6.87
N ASP A 234 8.14 23.22 5.69
CA ASP A 234 7.77 23.96 4.48
C ASP A 234 6.40 24.64 4.66
N ALA A 235 5.45 23.97 5.31
CA ALA A 235 4.16 24.54 5.69
C ALA A 235 4.31 25.76 6.61
N ASN A 236 5.16 25.68 7.64
CA ASN A 236 5.43 26.79 8.55
C ASN A 236 6.04 27.98 7.80
N LYS A 237 7.00 27.73 6.89
CA LYS A 237 7.59 28.78 6.06
C LYS A 237 6.55 29.48 5.18
N LYS A 238 5.66 28.71 4.54
CA LYS A 238 4.56 29.26 3.72
C LYS A 238 3.55 30.04 4.56
N LEU A 239 3.17 29.55 5.73
CA LEU A 239 2.20 30.26 6.59
C LEU A 239 2.76 31.57 7.15
N LYS A 240 4.08 31.67 7.38
CA LYS A 240 4.72 32.95 7.76
C LYS A 240 4.63 34.02 6.67
N SER A 241 4.48 33.64 5.42
CA SER A 241 4.30 34.59 4.31
C SER A 241 2.83 34.92 4.01
N ILE A 242 1.88 34.39 4.79
CA ILE A 242 0.44 34.61 4.62
C ILE A 242 -0.08 35.38 5.84
N ASP A 243 -0.90 36.40 5.61
CA ASP A 243 -1.62 37.05 6.70
C ASP A 243 -2.69 36.10 7.28
N CYS A 244 -2.40 35.54 8.45
CA CYS A 244 -3.26 34.58 9.12
C CYS A 244 -4.13 35.28 10.17
N GLY A 245 -5.41 34.90 10.26
CA GLY A 245 -6.30 35.45 11.28
C GLY A 245 -5.83 35.20 12.72
N THR A 246 -6.42 35.90 13.69
CA THR A 246 -6.03 35.81 15.11
C THR A 246 -6.70 34.68 15.89
N ARG A 247 -7.70 34.00 15.28
CA ARG A 247 -8.53 33.01 15.99
C ARG A 247 -7.73 31.77 16.38
N SER A 248 -7.71 31.46 17.67
CA SER A 248 -7.17 30.22 18.24
C SER A 248 -8.28 29.19 18.46
N LYS A 249 -7.98 27.90 18.30
CA LYS A 249 -8.86 26.80 18.75
C LYS A 249 -8.65 26.42 20.22
N ASN A 250 -7.65 26.97 20.89
CA ASN A 250 -7.43 26.79 22.32
C ASN A 250 -8.09 27.96 23.07
N PRO A 251 -9.18 27.73 23.84
CA PRO A 251 -9.90 28.79 24.56
C PRO A 251 -9.09 29.36 25.74
N ASP A 252 -8.20 28.55 26.32
CA ASP A 252 -7.69 28.79 27.67
C ASP A 252 -6.46 29.70 27.76
N GLY A 253 -6.00 30.29 26.65
CA GLY A 253 -4.83 31.20 26.64
C GLY A 253 -3.49 30.55 27.01
N VAL A 254 -3.48 29.33 27.54
CA VAL A 254 -2.26 28.57 27.82
C VAL A 254 -1.63 28.19 26.49
N ARG A 255 -0.52 28.85 26.15
CA ARG A 255 0.43 28.35 25.15
C ARG A 255 0.78 26.92 25.57
N ARG A 256 0.18 25.91 24.94
CA ARG A 256 0.75 24.57 24.98
C ARG A 256 2.18 24.76 24.45
N LYS A 257 3.16 24.61 25.34
CA LYS A 257 4.58 24.54 24.96
C LYS A 257 4.65 23.62 23.77
N GLU A 258 5.47 23.96 22.77
CA GLU A 258 5.70 23.10 21.62
C GLU A 258 5.88 21.66 22.12
N HIS A 259 4.86 20.82 21.92
CA HIS A 259 4.98 19.44 22.30
C HIS A 259 6.02 18.87 21.34
N TYR A 260 7.19 18.50 21.88
CA TYR A 260 8.15 17.75 21.11
C TYR A 260 7.54 16.40 20.80
N TYR A 261 7.02 16.25 19.58
CA TYR A 261 6.47 15.01 19.08
C TYR A 261 7.65 14.10 18.68
N GLY A 262 8.26 13.50 19.70
CA GLY A 262 9.41 12.62 19.56
C GLY A 262 9.05 11.20 19.12
N LYS A 263 9.85 10.22 19.57
CA LYS A 263 9.71 8.79 19.24
C LYS A 263 8.28 8.26 19.39
N ALA A 264 7.53 8.74 20.37
CA ALA A 264 6.13 8.36 20.62
C ALA A 264 5.19 8.54 19.40
N PHE A 265 5.46 9.49 18.52
CA PHE A 265 4.59 9.84 17.39
C PHE A 265 5.20 9.53 16.03
N SER A 266 6.40 8.93 16.03
CA SER A 266 7.13 8.62 14.82
C SER A 266 6.74 7.25 14.29
N TYR A 267 6.82 7.07 12.97
CA TYR A 267 6.63 5.76 12.34
C TYR A 267 7.62 4.75 12.92
N TYR A 268 8.89 5.14 13.04
CA TYR A 268 9.94 4.28 13.59
C TYR A 268 9.68 3.89 15.05
N GLY A 269 9.31 4.86 15.89
CA GLY A 269 9.13 4.62 17.32
C GLY A 269 7.90 3.79 17.62
N GLN A 270 6.81 3.99 16.89
CA GLN A 270 5.60 3.19 17.04
C GLN A 270 5.70 1.80 16.42
N ALA A 271 6.56 1.61 15.40
CA ALA A 271 6.78 0.29 14.80
C ALA A 271 7.52 -0.66 15.75
N TYR A 272 8.55 -0.16 16.44
CA TYR A 272 9.43 -1.03 17.22
C TYR A 272 9.26 -0.91 18.73
N LYS A 273 8.64 0.17 19.23
CA LYS A 273 8.33 0.38 20.67
C LYS A 273 9.50 0.13 21.65
N ASP A 274 10.73 0.19 21.14
CA ASP A 274 11.96 0.18 21.96
C ASP A 274 12.06 1.43 22.85
#